data_AF-A0A498DR21-F1
#
_entry.id   AF-A0A498DR21-F1
#
_cell.length_a   1.000
_cell.length_b   1.000
_cell.length_c   1.000
_cell.angle_alpha   90.00
_cell.angle_beta   90.00
_cell.angle_gamma   90.00
#
_symmetry.space_group_name_H-M   'P 1'
#
loop_
_entity.id
_entity.type
_entity.pdbx_description
1 polymer ?
#
loop_
_entity_poly.entity_id
_entity_poly.type
_entity_poly.pdbx_seq_one_letter_code
_entity_poly.pdbx_strand_id
1 'polypeptide(L)'
;MNSDDPVAFNRLADLLRDRGEPTRYQGGSLRTRGICHDGDSPGTVAIRRGNNGGVVIHCHKCDGNTAFLAALGWTESDLFDAPLEPRPRDRPADDTWIPCHDRGHKRTAQYVYRDQHGAVVHGVTRCDHKCFAQWRPADDTRSGRRWRLTDDRGNRLVATVPYRLPELLKAKAEERVIWIAEGEKDVHALVDHGLAATCNAQGAGKWTAEHAAYLQGADVTLVADRDEKGRAHAEAVVETLLGVARSVYVVQARTGKDAADHFAAGHNDTEFVQVWAPAPHPQDAAVVG
;
A
#
# COMPACT_ATOMS: atom_id res chain seq x y z
N MET A 1 45.81 10.09 7.55
CA MET A 1 44.67 9.93 6.62
C MET A 1 44.41 8.44 6.49
N ASN A 2 43.15 8.00 6.56
CA ASN A 2 42.80 6.58 6.44
C ASN A 2 42.73 6.22 4.95
N SER A 3 43.33 5.12 4.49
CA SER A 3 43.42 4.81 3.05
C SER A 3 42.09 4.39 2.41
N ASP A 4 41.03 4.25 3.22
CA ASP A 4 39.70 3.80 2.81
C ASP A 4 38.70 4.96 2.61
N ASP A 5 39.17 6.22 2.66
CA ASP A 5 38.31 7.39 2.49
C ASP A 5 38.10 7.69 1.00
N PRO A 6 36.86 7.99 0.54
CA PRO A 6 36.61 8.29 -0.87
C PRO A 6 37.38 9.53 -1.31
N VAL A 7 37.79 9.57 -2.58
CA VAL A 7 38.63 10.64 -3.16
C VAL A 7 37.96 12.01 -3.01
N ALA A 8 36.64 12.09 -3.15
CA ALA A 8 35.83 13.29 -2.95
C ALA A 8 35.86 13.78 -1.50
N PHE A 9 35.88 12.87 -0.51
CA PHE A 9 36.00 13.24 0.90
C PHE A 9 37.39 13.82 1.18
N ASN A 10 38.44 13.20 0.64
CA ASN A 10 39.80 13.68 0.78
C ASN A 10 39.99 15.03 0.09
N ARG A 11 39.50 15.19 -1.16
CA ARG A 11 39.51 16.47 -1.90
C ARG A 11 38.83 17.59 -1.11
N LEU A 12 37.68 17.30 -0.49
CA LEU A 12 36.96 18.28 0.32
C LEU A 12 37.73 18.63 1.61
N ALA A 13 38.29 17.64 2.29
CA ALA A 13 39.07 17.85 3.50
C ALA A 13 40.36 18.66 3.24
N ASP A 14 41.02 18.41 2.11
CA ASP A 14 42.20 19.16 1.69
C ASP A 14 41.84 20.58 1.25
N LEU A 15 40.76 20.78 0.50
CA LEU A 15 40.26 22.12 0.16
C LEU A 15 39.95 22.97 1.40
N LEU A 16 39.33 22.38 2.41
CA LEU A 16 39.07 23.07 3.68
C LEU A 16 40.37 23.43 4.40
N ARG A 17 41.35 22.52 4.41
CA ARG A 17 42.68 22.78 4.99
C ARG A 17 43.38 23.93 4.27
N ASP A 18 43.38 23.92 2.94
CA ASP A 18 44.04 24.94 2.11
C ASP A 18 43.41 26.32 2.29
N ARG A 19 42.11 26.37 2.58
CA ARG A 19 41.39 27.60 2.92
C ARG A 19 41.56 28.04 4.37
N GLY A 20 42.33 27.29 5.18
CA GLY A 20 42.52 27.57 6.61
C GLY A 20 41.25 27.36 7.44
N GLU A 21 40.30 26.57 6.94
CA GLU A 21 39.05 26.30 7.61
C GLU A 21 39.26 25.31 8.76
N PRO A 22 38.89 25.67 10.01
CA PRO A 22 39.06 24.78 11.13
C PRO A 22 38.16 23.55 10.97
N THR A 23 38.76 22.36 11.07
CA THR A 23 38.04 21.09 11.02
C THR A 23 38.25 20.27 12.28
N ARG A 24 37.17 19.66 12.80
CA ARG A 24 37.23 18.75 13.96
C ARG A 24 36.40 17.51 13.69
N TYR A 25 36.94 16.34 14.00
CA TYR A 25 36.16 15.10 13.95
C TYR A 25 35.31 14.95 15.22
N GLN A 26 33.99 14.76 15.06
CA GLN A 26 33.05 14.58 16.16
C GLN A 26 31.86 13.71 15.71
N GLY A 27 31.55 12.67 16.48
CA GLY A 27 30.36 11.84 16.27
C GLY A 27 30.29 11.18 14.89
N GLY A 28 31.43 10.71 14.35
CA GLY A 28 31.49 10.10 13.03
C GLY A 28 31.36 11.09 11.86
N SER A 29 31.51 12.39 12.11
CA SER A 29 31.48 13.43 11.09
C SER A 29 32.66 14.38 11.23
N LEU A 30 33.14 14.90 10.09
CA LEU A 30 34.04 16.03 10.07
C LEU A 30 33.19 17.31 10.19
N ARG A 31 33.46 18.11 11.22
CA ARG A 31 32.75 19.36 11.51
C ARG A 31 33.61 20.54 11.10
N THR A 32 33.00 21.52 10.45
CA THR A 32 33.63 22.80 10.11
C THR A 32 32.65 23.96 10.26
N ARG A 33 33.15 25.19 10.27
CA ARG A 33 32.30 26.38 10.30
C ARG A 33 31.58 26.56 8.96
N GLY A 34 30.42 27.21 9.00
CA GLY A 34 29.66 27.49 7.78
C GLY A 34 30.23 28.68 7.04
N ILE A 35 31.11 28.43 6.07
CA ILE A 35 31.55 29.44 5.10
C ILE A 35 30.41 30.00 4.25
N CYS A 36 29.25 29.32 4.24
CA CYS A 36 28.03 29.79 3.62
C CYS A 36 27.25 30.82 4.45
N HIS A 37 27.67 31.13 5.68
CA HIS A 37 26.97 32.05 6.58
C HIS A 37 27.94 32.74 7.58
N ASP A 38 28.89 33.54 7.09
CA ASP A 38 29.83 34.36 7.88
C ASP A 38 30.73 33.62 8.90
N GLY A 39 30.57 32.30 9.06
CA GLY A 39 31.39 31.48 9.95
C GLY A 39 31.15 31.67 11.45
N ASP A 40 30.04 32.32 11.86
CA ASP A 40 29.76 32.76 13.25
C ASP A 40 29.69 31.65 14.32
N SER A 41 29.71 30.38 13.92
CA SER A 41 29.66 29.26 14.86
C SER A 41 30.54 28.09 14.42
N PRO A 42 31.37 27.55 15.33
CA PRO A 42 32.23 26.42 15.02
C PRO A 42 31.37 25.17 14.82
N GLY A 43 31.59 24.48 13.70
CA GLY A 43 30.96 23.18 13.45
C GLY A 43 29.48 23.24 13.08
N THR A 44 29.00 24.27 12.38
CA THR A 44 27.62 24.29 11.84
C THR A 44 27.43 23.38 10.63
N VAL A 45 28.53 22.92 10.02
CA VAL A 45 28.50 22.03 8.86
C VAL A 45 29.00 20.65 9.28
N ALA A 46 28.20 19.62 9.00
CA ALA A 46 28.59 18.22 9.10
C ALA A 46 28.95 17.67 7.74
N ILE A 47 30.10 17.02 7.65
CA ILE A 47 30.57 16.30 6.48
C ILE A 47 30.70 14.83 6.89
N ARG A 48 30.03 13.94 6.15
CA ARG A 48 29.97 12.51 6.41
C ARG A 48 30.28 11.74 5.14
N ARG A 49 30.67 10.49 5.33
CA ARG A 49 30.76 9.51 4.25
C ARG A 49 29.35 9.04 3.92
N GLY A 50 29.00 9.07 2.65
CA GLY A 50 27.75 8.50 2.14
C GLY A 50 27.89 7.01 1.88
N ASN A 51 26.80 6.27 2.01
CA ASN A 51 26.78 4.81 1.82
C ASN A 51 27.04 4.36 0.37
N ASN A 52 27.06 5.30 -0.59
CA ASN A 52 27.24 5.03 -2.02
C ASN A 52 28.63 5.50 -2.52
N GLY A 53 29.62 5.63 -1.64
CA GLY A 53 30.96 6.13 -2.00
C GLY A 53 31.04 7.65 -2.21
N GLY A 54 29.95 8.39 -2.02
CA GLY A 54 29.92 9.85 -2.09
C GLY A 54 30.10 10.54 -0.73
N VAL A 55 30.10 11.86 -0.73
CA VAL A 55 30.20 12.72 0.45
C VAL A 55 28.85 13.35 0.76
N VAL A 56 28.43 13.29 2.02
CA VAL A 56 27.20 13.94 2.49
C VAL A 56 27.57 15.17 3.29
N ILE A 57 27.12 16.34 2.84
CA ILE A 57 27.31 17.62 3.52
C ILE A 57 25.95 18.11 4.01
N HIS A 58 25.92 18.64 5.23
CA HIS A 58 24.72 19.30 5.77
C HIS A 58 25.12 20.49 6.63
N CYS A 59 24.66 21.69 6.25
CA CYS A 59 24.73 22.89 7.07
C CYS A 59 23.45 23.03 7.90
N HIS A 60 23.58 23.09 9.23
CA HIS A 60 22.45 23.18 10.15
C HIS A 60 21.80 24.58 10.20
N LYS A 61 22.48 25.64 9.74
CA LYS A 61 21.93 27.00 9.70
C LYS A 61 21.27 27.32 8.36
N CYS A 62 21.79 26.79 7.25
CA CYS A 62 21.21 26.95 5.91
C CYS A 62 20.24 25.83 5.53
N ASP A 63 20.06 24.82 6.38
CA ASP A 63 19.22 23.65 6.17
C ASP A 63 19.45 22.95 4.81
N GLY A 64 20.71 22.59 4.55
CA GLY A 64 21.10 21.95 3.30
C GLY A 64 22.58 22.04 2.97
N ASN A 65 22.94 21.70 1.73
CA ASN A 65 24.32 21.73 1.21
C ASN A 65 24.55 22.80 0.13
N THR A 66 23.50 23.30 -0.54
CA THR A 66 23.62 24.15 -1.74
C THR A 66 24.49 25.38 -1.53
N ALA A 67 24.21 26.17 -0.49
CA ALA A 67 24.96 27.40 -0.19
C ALA A 67 26.43 27.11 0.20
N PHE A 68 26.67 25.97 0.85
CA PHE A 68 28.02 25.56 1.24
C PHE A 68 28.83 25.10 0.03
N LEU A 69 28.23 24.32 -0.87
CA LEU A 69 28.84 23.92 -2.14
C LEU A 69 29.16 25.15 -3.01
N ALA A 70 28.23 26.09 -3.13
CA ALA A 70 28.44 27.33 -3.87
C ALA A 70 29.62 28.14 -3.31
N ALA A 71 29.74 28.26 -1.98
CA ALA A 71 30.87 28.93 -1.33
C ALA A 71 32.21 28.21 -1.57
N LEU A 72 32.20 26.90 -1.78
CA LEU A 72 33.37 26.11 -2.18
C LEU A 72 33.70 26.20 -3.67
N GLY A 73 32.77 26.66 -4.51
CA GLY A 73 32.85 26.53 -5.96
C GLY A 73 32.65 25.09 -6.44
N TRP A 74 31.96 24.28 -5.63
CA TRP A 74 31.63 22.89 -5.92
C TRP A 74 30.17 22.76 -6.38
N THR A 75 29.93 21.70 -7.14
CA THR A 75 28.60 21.23 -7.53
C THR A 75 28.25 19.93 -6.80
N GLU A 76 27.01 19.45 -6.93
CA GLU A 76 26.66 18.13 -6.38
C GLU A 76 27.47 16.99 -6.99
N SER A 77 27.94 17.13 -8.22
CA SER A 77 28.78 16.12 -8.89
C SER A 77 30.15 15.95 -8.24
N ASP A 78 30.69 17.00 -7.64
CA ASP A 78 31.99 16.95 -6.96
C ASP A 78 31.97 16.13 -5.66
N LEU A 79 30.77 15.83 -5.14
CA LEU A 79 30.57 14.97 -3.97
C LEU A 79 30.82 13.48 -4.24
N PHE A 80 31.08 13.08 -5.48
CA PHE A 80 31.24 11.68 -5.88
C PHE A 80 32.56 11.45 -6.62
N ASP A 81 33.13 10.24 -6.47
CA ASP A 81 34.40 9.82 -7.12
C ASP A 81 34.19 9.40 -8.57
N ALA A 82 33.02 8.81 -8.84
CA ALA A 82 32.53 8.48 -10.16
C ALA A 82 31.13 9.10 -10.31
N PRO A 83 30.69 9.39 -11.55
CA PRO A 83 29.29 9.73 -11.78
C PRO A 83 28.40 8.68 -11.14
N LEU A 84 27.37 9.10 -10.40
CA LEU A 84 26.36 8.17 -9.93
C LEU A 84 25.88 7.37 -11.15
N GLU A 85 25.95 6.04 -11.07
CA GLU A 85 25.35 5.23 -12.12
C GLU A 85 23.89 5.67 -12.27
N PRO A 86 23.46 5.99 -13.51
CA PRO A 86 22.08 6.37 -13.74
C PRO A 86 21.21 5.21 -13.28
N ARG A 87 20.50 5.40 -12.17
CA ARG A 87 19.50 4.43 -11.76
C ARG A 87 18.48 4.34 -12.90
N PRO A 88 18.12 3.13 -13.35
CA PRO A 88 17.08 2.96 -14.35
C PRO A 88 15.87 3.82 -13.99
N ARG A 89 15.46 4.69 -14.93
CA ARG A 89 14.30 5.57 -14.72
C ARG A 89 13.03 4.75 -14.52
N ASP A 90 12.98 3.61 -15.19
CA ASP A 90 11.91 2.65 -15.10
C ASP A 90 12.25 1.60 -14.04
N ARG A 91 11.29 1.34 -13.15
CA ARG A 91 11.41 0.16 -12.31
C ARG A 91 11.31 -1.07 -13.22
N PRO A 92 12.11 -2.12 -12.98
CA PRO A 92 11.96 -3.38 -13.69
C PRO A 92 10.50 -3.86 -13.67
N ALA A 93 10.03 -4.47 -14.75
CA ALA A 93 8.66 -4.98 -14.83
C ALA A 93 8.37 -6.05 -13.74
N ASP A 94 9.42 -6.72 -13.27
CA ASP A 94 9.44 -7.68 -12.17
C ASP A 94 9.70 -7.05 -10.80
N ASP A 95 9.60 -5.72 -10.65
CA ASP A 95 9.73 -5.06 -9.34
C ASP A 95 8.69 -5.61 -8.36
N THR A 96 9.16 -6.43 -7.43
CA THR A 96 8.37 -6.99 -6.32
C THR A 96 8.41 -6.10 -5.09
N TRP A 97 8.99 -4.91 -5.15
CA TRP A 97 9.07 -4.01 -4.00
C TRP A 97 7.68 -3.53 -3.55
N ILE A 98 7.53 -3.41 -2.24
CA ILE A 98 6.35 -2.88 -1.56
C ILE A 98 6.81 -2.06 -0.35
N PRO A 99 6.18 -0.92 -0.03
CA PRO A 99 6.44 -0.23 1.22
C PRO A 99 5.75 -0.98 2.36
N CYS A 100 6.48 -1.92 2.95
CA CYS A 100 6.13 -2.58 4.20
C CYS A 100 7.02 -2.05 5.33
N HIS A 101 6.57 -2.27 6.57
CA HIS A 101 7.25 -1.78 7.77
C HIS A 101 8.70 -2.28 7.88
N ASP A 102 8.95 -3.53 7.49
CA ASP A 102 10.27 -4.16 7.54
C ASP A 102 10.89 -4.24 6.15
N ARG A 103 12.22 -4.01 6.04
CA ARG A 103 12.90 -4.05 4.74
C ARG A 103 12.99 -5.50 4.25
N GLY A 104 12.75 -5.70 2.95
CA GLY A 104 13.03 -6.97 2.26
C GLY A 104 11.83 -7.85 1.95
N HIS A 105 10.61 -7.49 2.37
CA HIS A 105 9.41 -8.24 1.96
C HIS A 105 9.12 -8.05 0.48
N LYS A 106 8.60 -9.11 -0.14
CA LYS A 106 8.29 -9.13 -1.58
C LYS A 106 6.79 -9.17 -1.79
N ARG A 107 6.33 -8.43 -2.80
CA ARG A 107 4.96 -8.49 -3.30
C ARG A 107 4.65 -9.92 -3.74
N THR A 108 3.57 -10.48 -3.22
CA THR A 108 3.03 -11.80 -3.60
C THR A 108 1.71 -11.68 -4.35
N ALA A 109 0.94 -10.63 -4.13
CA ALA A 109 -0.28 -10.36 -4.87
C ALA A 109 -0.55 -8.86 -5.02
N GLN A 110 -1.32 -8.50 -6.05
CA GLN A 110 -1.80 -7.15 -6.27
C GLN A 110 -3.26 -7.21 -6.73
N TYR A 111 -4.11 -6.47 -6.03
CA TYR A 111 -5.54 -6.37 -6.29
C TYR A 111 -5.84 -4.93 -6.70
N VAL A 112 -6.45 -4.75 -7.87
CA VAL A 112 -6.74 -3.43 -8.44
C VAL A 112 -8.23 -3.16 -8.33
N TYR A 113 -8.58 -2.07 -7.66
CA TYR A 113 -9.94 -1.61 -7.50
C TYR A 113 -10.26 -0.61 -8.61
N ARG A 114 -11.35 -0.87 -9.32
CA ARG A 114 -11.80 -0.08 -10.47
C ARG A 114 -13.16 0.54 -10.20
N ASP A 115 -13.43 1.68 -10.83
CA ASP A 115 -14.76 2.27 -10.85
C ASP A 115 -15.69 1.53 -11.83
N GLN A 116 -16.93 1.97 -11.94
CA GLN A 116 -17.93 1.39 -12.86
C GLN A 116 -17.54 1.47 -14.35
N HIS A 117 -16.58 2.34 -14.72
CA HIS A 117 -16.08 2.49 -16.08
C HIS A 117 -14.78 1.73 -16.32
N GLY A 118 -14.28 1.00 -15.30
CA GLY A 118 -13.03 0.25 -15.36
C GLY A 118 -11.78 1.07 -15.09
N ALA A 119 -11.90 2.36 -14.76
CA ALA A 119 -10.76 3.19 -14.42
C ALA A 119 -10.20 2.79 -13.05
N VAL A 120 -8.88 2.84 -12.89
CA VAL A 120 -8.23 2.46 -11.62
C VAL A 120 -8.50 3.52 -10.56
N VAL A 121 -9.12 3.12 -9.46
CA VAL A 121 -9.38 3.98 -8.29
C VAL A 121 -8.23 3.86 -7.30
N HIS A 122 -7.89 2.63 -6.92
CA HIS A 122 -6.79 2.32 -6.03
C HIS A 122 -6.36 0.86 -6.18
N GLY A 123 -5.33 0.44 -5.46
CA GLY A 123 -4.94 -0.96 -5.39
C GLY A 123 -4.41 -1.35 -4.02
N VAL A 124 -4.58 -2.63 -3.69
CA VAL A 124 -4.05 -3.28 -2.50
C VAL A 124 -2.93 -4.22 -2.95
N THR A 125 -1.78 -4.12 -2.31
CA THR A 125 -0.63 -4.98 -2.58
C THR A 125 -0.34 -5.79 -1.33
N ARG A 126 -0.26 -7.11 -1.48
CA ARG A 126 0.05 -8.05 -0.40
C ARG A 126 1.51 -8.47 -0.51
N CYS A 127 2.20 -8.58 0.63
CA CYS A 127 3.53 -9.19 0.68
C CYS A 127 3.51 -10.63 1.24
N ASP A 128 4.64 -11.32 1.08
CA ASP A 128 4.95 -12.64 1.63
C ASP A 128 4.80 -12.75 3.16
N HIS A 129 4.90 -11.62 3.88
CA HIS A 129 4.71 -11.55 5.33
C HIS A 129 3.30 -11.09 5.74
N LYS A 130 2.31 -11.20 4.83
CA LYS A 130 0.90 -10.83 5.06
C LYS A 130 0.70 -9.35 5.45
N CYS A 131 1.60 -8.47 5.04
CA CYS A 131 1.35 -7.03 5.10
C CYS A 131 0.56 -6.58 3.86
N PHE A 132 -0.29 -5.58 4.04
CA PHE A 132 -1.12 -5.01 2.98
C PHE A 132 -0.80 -3.52 2.82
N ALA A 133 -0.29 -3.12 1.66
CA ALA A 133 -0.02 -1.73 1.34
C ALA A 133 -0.98 -1.24 0.24
N GLN A 134 -1.62 -0.11 0.49
CA GLN A 134 -2.56 0.50 -0.45
C GLN A 134 -1.91 1.63 -1.23
N TRP A 135 -2.28 1.76 -2.49
CA TRP A 135 -1.82 2.81 -3.37
C TRP A 135 -2.95 3.36 -4.23
N ARG A 136 -2.78 4.59 -4.71
CA ARG A 136 -3.65 5.21 -5.72
C ARG A 136 -2.82 5.67 -6.93
N PRO A 137 -3.42 5.81 -8.13
CA PRO A 137 -2.78 6.45 -9.26
C PRO A 137 -2.29 7.85 -8.90
N ALA A 138 -1.08 8.20 -9.37
CA ALA A 138 -0.45 9.47 -9.09
C ALA A 138 0.58 9.79 -10.17
N ASP A 139 0.15 10.53 -11.18
CA ASP A 139 0.94 10.87 -12.37
C ASP A 139 2.13 11.79 -12.05
N ASP A 140 2.10 12.45 -10.88
CA ASP A 140 3.18 13.27 -10.33
C ASP A 140 4.33 12.43 -9.74
N THR A 141 4.20 11.10 -9.67
CA THR A 141 5.22 10.20 -9.12
C THR A 141 5.89 9.37 -10.21
N ARG A 142 7.18 9.06 -10.03
CA ARG A 142 7.93 8.20 -10.97
C ARG A 142 7.30 6.81 -11.17
N SER A 143 6.61 6.29 -10.15
CA SER A 143 5.93 4.99 -10.23
C SER A 143 4.50 5.06 -10.77
N GLY A 144 3.95 6.25 -11.05
CA GLY A 144 2.53 6.42 -11.34
C GLY A 144 1.62 6.05 -10.15
N ARG A 145 2.19 5.93 -8.95
CA ARG A 145 1.55 5.37 -7.74
C ARG A 145 2.01 6.11 -6.50
N ARG A 146 1.05 6.46 -5.64
CA ARG A 146 1.30 6.99 -4.30
C ARG A 146 0.72 6.04 -3.25
N TRP A 147 1.55 5.59 -2.31
CA TRP A 147 1.24 4.56 -1.33
C TRP A 147 0.47 5.08 -0.10
N ARG A 148 -0.66 5.73 -0.37
CA ARG A 148 -1.62 6.21 0.63
C ARG A 148 -2.94 6.52 -0.06
N LEU A 149 -4.06 6.32 0.64
CA LEU A 149 -5.39 6.65 0.12
C LEU A 149 -5.92 7.99 0.61
N THR A 150 -5.22 8.64 1.54
CA THR A 150 -5.64 9.90 2.17
C THR A 150 -4.69 11.05 1.83
N ASP A 151 -5.12 12.27 2.11
CA ASP A 151 -4.28 13.45 2.23
C ASP A 151 -3.54 13.46 3.60
N ASP A 152 -2.77 14.52 3.84
CA ASP A 152 -2.01 14.69 5.08
C ASP A 152 -2.90 15.03 6.29
N ARG A 153 -4.19 15.32 6.07
CA ARG A 153 -5.21 15.58 7.10
C ARG A 153 -6.08 14.36 7.39
N GLY A 154 -5.88 13.25 6.66
CA GLY A 154 -6.65 12.02 6.79
C GLY A 154 -7.92 11.96 5.93
N ASN A 155 -8.19 12.96 5.09
CA ASN A 155 -9.34 12.92 4.17
C ASN A 155 -9.06 11.92 3.05
N ARG A 156 -10.04 11.07 2.74
CA ARG A 156 -9.91 10.08 1.68
C ARG A 156 -9.88 10.75 0.31
N LEU A 157 -8.93 10.36 -0.53
CA LEU A 157 -8.68 10.93 -1.86
C LEU A 157 -9.18 10.06 -3.02
N VAL A 158 -9.76 8.91 -2.70
CA VAL A 158 -10.26 7.95 -3.69
C VAL A 158 -11.64 7.47 -3.28
N ALA A 159 -12.49 7.19 -4.26
CA ALA A 159 -13.82 6.65 -4.00
C ALA A 159 -13.76 5.32 -3.24
N THR A 160 -14.77 5.08 -2.41
CA THR A 160 -15.01 3.79 -1.78
C THR A 160 -15.71 2.90 -2.80
N VAL A 161 -15.02 1.87 -3.27
CA VAL A 161 -15.55 0.93 -4.28
C VAL A 161 -15.29 -0.50 -3.83
N PRO A 162 -16.25 -1.42 -4.04
CA PRO A 162 -16.02 -2.84 -3.80
C PRO A 162 -15.04 -3.42 -4.84
N TYR A 163 -14.37 -4.51 -4.48
CA TYR A 163 -13.43 -5.17 -5.39
C TYR A 163 -14.18 -5.77 -6.58
N ARG A 164 -13.62 -5.69 -7.80
CA ARG A 164 -14.28 -6.15 -9.03
C ARG A 164 -15.63 -5.46 -9.30
N LEU A 165 -15.75 -4.16 -9.01
CA LEU A 165 -16.99 -3.39 -9.21
C LEU A 165 -17.58 -3.51 -10.63
N PRO A 166 -16.82 -3.39 -11.74
CA PRO A 166 -17.37 -3.62 -13.08
C PRO A 166 -18.04 -4.99 -13.24
N GLU A 167 -17.38 -6.05 -12.75
CA GLU A 167 -17.87 -7.42 -12.84
C GLU A 167 -19.07 -7.67 -11.91
N LEU A 168 -19.09 -7.02 -10.74
CA LEU A 168 -20.24 -7.00 -9.83
C LEU A 168 -21.47 -6.38 -10.51
N LEU A 169 -21.31 -5.21 -11.13
CA LEU A 169 -22.41 -4.54 -11.83
C LEU A 169 -22.93 -5.36 -13.00
N LYS A 170 -22.03 -6.02 -13.74
CA LYS A 170 -22.41 -6.96 -14.79
C LYS A 170 -23.20 -8.15 -14.24
N ALA A 171 -22.70 -8.80 -13.19
CA ALA A 171 -23.37 -9.95 -12.56
C ALA A 171 -24.76 -9.58 -12.01
N LYS A 172 -24.88 -8.38 -11.44
CA LYS A 172 -26.15 -7.84 -10.97
C LYS A 172 -27.15 -7.61 -12.12
N ALA A 173 -26.68 -7.08 -13.26
CA ALA A 173 -27.52 -6.91 -14.46
C ALA A 173 -27.96 -8.25 -15.07
N GLU A 174 -27.18 -9.31 -14.86
CA GLU A 174 -27.49 -10.70 -15.23
C GLU A 174 -28.32 -11.44 -14.17
N GLU A 175 -28.79 -10.75 -13.12
CA GLU A 175 -29.53 -11.31 -11.99
C GLU A 175 -28.83 -12.49 -11.29
N ARG A 176 -27.50 -12.51 -11.32
CA ARG A 176 -26.70 -13.52 -10.61
C ARG A 176 -26.56 -13.17 -9.12
N VAL A 177 -26.50 -14.21 -8.29
CA VAL A 177 -26.17 -14.07 -6.87
C VAL A 177 -24.76 -13.51 -6.72
N ILE A 178 -24.63 -12.45 -5.92
CA ILE A 178 -23.36 -11.81 -5.61
C ILE A 178 -22.83 -12.34 -4.29
N TRP A 179 -21.65 -12.92 -4.33
CA TRP A 179 -20.96 -13.43 -3.16
C TRP A 179 -20.08 -12.34 -2.55
N ILE A 180 -20.13 -12.19 -1.22
CA ILE A 180 -19.23 -11.31 -0.49
C ILE A 180 -18.30 -12.18 0.34
N ALA A 181 -17.00 -11.98 0.18
CA ALA A 181 -15.98 -12.62 1.02
C ALA A 181 -15.26 -11.57 1.87
N GLU A 182 -14.57 -12.02 2.93
CA GLU A 182 -13.81 -11.12 3.80
C GLU A 182 -12.61 -10.48 3.06
N GLY A 183 -11.89 -11.24 2.22
CA GLY A 183 -10.65 -10.78 1.57
C GLY A 183 -10.55 -11.08 0.07
N GLU A 184 -9.65 -10.39 -0.61
CA GLU A 184 -9.48 -10.50 -2.07
C GLU A 184 -9.03 -11.90 -2.53
N LYS A 185 -8.32 -12.64 -1.66
CA LYS A 185 -7.92 -14.04 -1.93
C LYS A 185 -9.15 -14.95 -2.03
N ASP A 186 -10.10 -14.79 -1.13
CA ASP A 186 -11.32 -15.61 -1.08
C ASP A 186 -12.27 -15.24 -2.22
N VAL A 187 -12.30 -13.97 -2.62
CA VAL A 187 -12.95 -13.54 -3.86
C VAL A 187 -12.37 -14.26 -5.07
N HIS A 188 -11.05 -14.39 -5.18
CA HIS A 188 -10.43 -15.15 -6.27
C HIS A 188 -10.84 -16.62 -6.25
N ALA A 189 -10.85 -17.27 -5.08
CA ALA A 189 -11.32 -18.64 -4.97
C ALA A 189 -12.78 -18.81 -5.44
N LEU A 190 -13.69 -17.91 -5.04
CA LEU A 190 -15.08 -17.93 -5.51
C LEU A 190 -15.19 -17.71 -7.03
N VAL A 191 -14.42 -16.77 -7.57
CA VAL A 191 -14.42 -16.44 -9.01
C VAL A 191 -13.87 -17.59 -9.85
N ASP A 192 -12.81 -18.27 -9.39
CA ASP A 192 -12.23 -19.42 -10.07
C ASP A 192 -13.24 -20.59 -10.18
N HIS A 193 -14.22 -20.62 -9.26
CA HIS A 193 -15.35 -21.55 -9.28
C HIS A 193 -16.61 -20.98 -10.00
N GLY A 194 -16.47 -19.88 -10.75
CA GLY A 194 -17.53 -19.33 -11.59
C GLY A 194 -18.52 -18.41 -10.89
N LEU A 195 -18.32 -18.11 -9.60
CA LEU A 195 -19.21 -17.26 -8.82
C LEU A 195 -18.88 -15.77 -9.02
N ALA A 196 -19.92 -14.93 -9.00
CA ALA A 196 -19.73 -13.48 -8.97
C ALA A 196 -19.40 -13.05 -7.54
N ALA A 197 -18.15 -12.66 -7.27
CA ALA A 197 -17.72 -12.34 -5.91
C ALA A 197 -17.05 -10.95 -5.77
N THR A 198 -17.18 -10.37 -4.58
CA THR A 198 -16.58 -9.10 -4.19
C THR A 198 -16.16 -9.07 -2.72
N CYS A 199 -15.38 -8.07 -2.32
CA CYS A 199 -15.01 -7.75 -0.95
C CYS A 199 -14.63 -6.25 -0.83
N ASN A 200 -14.37 -5.78 0.39
CA ASN A 200 -13.77 -4.47 0.64
C ASN A 200 -12.24 -4.57 0.78
N ALA A 201 -11.55 -3.45 0.57
CA ALA A 201 -10.11 -3.37 0.85
C ALA A 201 -9.84 -3.50 2.36
N GLN A 202 -8.71 -4.13 2.72
CA GLN A 202 -8.22 -4.34 4.10
C GLN A 202 -9.03 -5.30 4.99
N GLY A 203 -9.95 -6.09 4.43
CA GLY A 203 -10.63 -7.15 5.17
C GLY A 203 -11.62 -6.68 6.25
N ALA A 204 -11.82 -7.51 7.26
CA ALA A 204 -12.85 -7.31 8.29
C ALA A 204 -12.89 -5.90 8.89
N GLY A 205 -14.12 -5.40 9.05
CA GLY A 205 -14.40 -4.11 9.70
C GLY A 205 -14.16 -2.87 8.85
N LYS A 206 -13.87 -3.01 7.55
CA LYS A 206 -13.73 -1.87 6.60
C LYS A 206 -14.84 -1.80 5.55
N TRP A 207 -15.82 -2.69 5.62
CA TRP A 207 -17.06 -2.59 4.87
C TRP A 207 -17.91 -1.43 5.39
N THR A 208 -18.59 -0.72 4.49
CA THR A 208 -19.39 0.48 4.81
C THR A 208 -20.64 0.52 3.95
N ALA A 209 -21.60 1.38 4.32
CA ALA A 209 -22.82 1.61 3.54
C ALA A 209 -22.55 2.06 2.09
N GLU A 210 -21.44 2.77 1.84
CA GLU A 210 -21.01 3.13 0.47
C GLU A 210 -20.71 1.89 -0.39
N HIS A 211 -20.17 0.82 0.20
CA HIS A 211 -19.98 -0.45 -0.50
C HIS A 211 -21.34 -1.13 -0.77
N ALA A 212 -22.19 -1.19 0.26
CA ALA A 212 -23.51 -1.81 0.17
C ALA A 212 -24.42 -1.16 -0.87
N ALA A 213 -24.31 0.16 -1.09
CA ALA A 213 -25.13 0.89 -2.07
C ALA A 213 -25.03 0.31 -3.50
N TYR A 214 -23.88 -0.26 -3.90
CA TYR A 214 -23.73 -0.90 -5.21
C TYR A 214 -24.57 -2.18 -5.36
N LEU A 215 -24.94 -2.82 -4.24
CA LEU A 215 -25.69 -4.07 -4.18
C LEU A 215 -27.22 -3.87 -4.08
N GLN A 216 -27.71 -2.64 -4.27
CA GLN A 216 -29.14 -2.37 -4.19
C GLN A 216 -29.97 -3.27 -5.11
N GLY A 217 -30.89 -4.06 -4.54
CA GLY A 217 -31.75 -4.99 -5.27
C GLY A 217 -31.07 -6.28 -5.76
N ALA A 218 -29.81 -6.54 -5.39
CA ALA A 218 -29.12 -7.78 -5.71
C ALA A 218 -29.45 -8.90 -4.71
N ASP A 219 -29.30 -10.16 -5.12
CA ASP A 219 -29.24 -11.30 -4.21
C ASP A 219 -27.81 -11.48 -3.72
N VAL A 220 -27.63 -11.61 -2.41
CA VAL A 220 -26.32 -11.61 -1.79
C VAL A 220 -26.12 -12.84 -0.92
N THR A 221 -24.97 -13.51 -1.10
CA THR A 221 -24.49 -14.56 -0.19
C THR A 221 -23.17 -14.11 0.43
N LEU A 222 -23.15 -13.96 1.74
CA LEU A 222 -21.97 -13.57 2.51
C LEU A 222 -21.27 -14.81 3.07
N VAL A 223 -20.00 -14.99 2.74
CA VAL A 223 -19.16 -16.04 3.35
C VAL A 223 -18.50 -15.46 4.59
N ALA A 224 -18.94 -15.92 5.76
CA ALA A 224 -18.35 -15.53 7.04
C ALA A 224 -17.21 -16.49 7.42
N ASP A 225 -16.05 -15.94 7.77
CA ASP A 225 -14.96 -16.71 8.37
C ASP A 225 -15.43 -17.40 9.66
N ARG A 226 -14.94 -18.62 9.90
CA ARG A 226 -15.30 -19.42 11.09
C ARG A 226 -14.54 -18.99 12.36
N ASP A 227 -14.52 -17.70 12.64
CA ASP A 227 -14.00 -17.14 13.89
C ASP A 227 -14.85 -15.96 14.40
N GLU A 228 -14.56 -15.48 15.61
CA GLU A 228 -15.32 -14.41 16.25
C GLU A 228 -15.27 -13.08 15.47
N LYS A 229 -14.13 -12.79 14.84
CA LYS A 229 -13.96 -11.56 14.04
C LYS A 229 -14.72 -11.65 12.73
N GLY A 230 -14.70 -12.82 12.08
CA GLY A 230 -15.47 -13.13 10.88
C GLY A 230 -16.97 -12.99 11.14
N ARG A 231 -17.46 -13.46 12.28
CA ARG A 231 -18.87 -13.28 12.67
C ARG A 231 -19.22 -11.80 12.87
N ALA A 232 -18.43 -11.06 13.65
CA ALA A 232 -18.68 -9.64 13.88
C ALA A 232 -18.61 -8.82 12.58
N HIS A 233 -17.70 -9.18 11.67
CA HIS A 233 -17.65 -8.59 10.34
C HIS A 233 -18.91 -8.90 9.54
N ALA A 234 -19.37 -10.15 9.57
CA ALA A 234 -20.55 -10.56 8.84
C ALA A 234 -21.81 -9.84 9.32
N GLU A 235 -21.97 -9.68 10.63
CA GLU A 235 -23.05 -8.89 11.23
C GLU A 235 -23.02 -7.43 10.72
N ALA A 236 -21.86 -6.78 10.76
CA ALA A 236 -21.72 -5.41 10.28
C ALA A 236 -22.00 -5.26 8.76
N VAL A 237 -21.62 -6.24 7.95
CA VAL A 237 -21.94 -6.25 6.52
C VAL A 237 -23.45 -6.41 6.32
N VAL A 238 -24.07 -7.36 7.01
CA VAL A 238 -25.51 -7.60 6.92
C VAL A 238 -26.31 -6.37 7.31
N GLU A 239 -25.95 -5.68 8.39
CA GLU A 239 -26.62 -4.45 8.83
C GLU A 239 -26.67 -3.40 7.71
N THR A 240 -25.61 -3.27 6.92
CA THR A 240 -25.58 -2.33 5.79
C THR A 240 -26.35 -2.81 4.56
N LEU A 241 -26.64 -4.11 4.45
CA LEU A 241 -27.35 -4.72 3.32
C LEU A 241 -28.86 -4.81 3.56
N LEU A 242 -29.30 -4.83 4.81
CA LEU A 242 -30.72 -4.85 5.16
C LEU A 242 -31.43 -3.61 4.58
N GLY A 243 -32.48 -3.85 3.80
CA GLY A 243 -33.21 -2.80 3.09
C GLY A 243 -32.51 -2.27 1.82
N VAL A 244 -31.31 -2.75 1.51
CA VAL A 244 -30.57 -2.43 0.29
C VAL A 244 -30.61 -3.60 -0.68
N ALA A 245 -30.15 -4.78 -0.26
CA ALA A 245 -30.17 -6.00 -1.05
C ALA A 245 -31.59 -6.60 -1.11
N ARG A 246 -31.88 -7.36 -2.17
CA ARG A 246 -33.14 -8.10 -2.33
C ARG A 246 -33.20 -9.31 -1.40
N SER A 247 -32.09 -10.03 -1.29
CA SER A 247 -31.92 -11.15 -0.36
C SER A 247 -30.50 -11.18 0.18
N VAL A 248 -30.35 -11.70 1.39
CA VAL A 248 -29.08 -11.82 2.10
C VAL A 248 -29.07 -13.14 2.86
N TYR A 249 -28.15 -14.03 2.46
CA TYR A 249 -27.80 -15.24 3.18
C TYR A 249 -26.39 -15.13 3.73
N VAL A 250 -26.14 -15.75 4.87
CA VAL A 250 -24.81 -15.89 5.44
C VAL A 250 -24.47 -17.36 5.56
N VAL A 251 -23.34 -17.72 4.99
CA VAL A 251 -22.85 -19.08 4.91
C VAL A 251 -21.44 -19.18 5.48
N GLN A 252 -21.04 -20.40 5.85
CA GLN A 252 -19.70 -20.72 6.32
C GLN A 252 -19.13 -21.91 5.59
N ALA A 253 -17.81 -21.97 5.51
CA ALA A 253 -17.09 -23.10 4.94
C ALA A 253 -17.40 -24.40 5.70
N ARG A 254 -17.86 -25.44 4.98
CA ARG A 254 -18.05 -26.78 5.54
C ARG A 254 -16.80 -27.33 6.24
N THR A 255 -15.66 -27.19 5.55
CA THR A 255 -14.33 -27.54 6.04
C THR A 255 -13.40 -26.36 5.83
N GLY A 256 -12.52 -26.11 6.79
CA GLY A 256 -11.60 -24.97 6.74
C GLY A 256 -12.16 -23.69 7.37
N LYS A 257 -11.43 -22.58 7.20
CA LYS A 257 -11.75 -21.30 7.83
C LYS A 257 -12.59 -20.39 6.93
N ASP A 258 -12.22 -20.33 5.65
CA ASP A 258 -12.67 -19.36 4.66
C ASP A 258 -13.11 -20.04 3.35
N ALA A 259 -13.51 -19.24 2.35
CA ALA A 259 -13.94 -19.78 1.05
C ALA A 259 -12.80 -20.52 0.32
N ALA A 260 -11.56 -20.03 0.43
CA ALA A 260 -10.42 -20.69 -0.20
C ALA A 260 -10.17 -22.08 0.39
N ASP A 261 -10.25 -22.24 1.72
CA ASP A 261 -10.10 -23.53 2.37
C ASP A 261 -11.26 -24.49 2.02
N HIS A 262 -12.48 -23.96 1.86
CA HIS A 262 -13.65 -24.75 1.46
C HIS A 262 -13.42 -25.45 0.12
N PHE A 263 -13.02 -24.69 -0.90
CA PHE A 263 -12.73 -25.23 -2.22
C PHE A 263 -11.45 -26.09 -2.24
N ALA A 264 -10.42 -25.71 -1.47
CA ALA A 264 -9.21 -26.52 -1.34
C ALA A 264 -9.48 -27.90 -0.72
N ALA A 265 -10.53 -28.02 0.10
CA ALA A 265 -11.00 -29.29 0.65
C ALA A 265 -11.85 -30.12 -0.35
N GLY A 266 -12.06 -29.63 -1.57
CA GLY A 266 -12.77 -30.33 -2.64
C GLY A 266 -14.29 -30.14 -2.64
N HIS A 267 -14.81 -29.24 -1.80
CA HIS A 267 -16.24 -28.93 -1.76
C HIS A 267 -16.64 -27.97 -2.88
N ASN A 268 -17.92 -28.00 -3.27
CA ASN A 268 -18.49 -27.05 -4.23
C ASN A 268 -19.36 -25.97 -3.56
N ASP A 269 -19.81 -25.00 -4.35
CA ASP A 269 -20.57 -23.82 -3.91
C ASP A 269 -21.91 -24.14 -3.22
N THR A 270 -22.49 -25.33 -3.45
CA THR A 270 -23.73 -25.76 -2.78
C THR A 270 -23.47 -26.41 -1.41
N GLU A 271 -22.22 -26.72 -1.08
CA GLU A 271 -21.84 -27.38 0.17
C GLU A 271 -21.46 -26.40 1.29
N PHE A 272 -21.52 -25.09 1.02
CA PHE A 272 -21.45 -24.08 2.08
C PHE A 272 -22.59 -24.27 3.07
N VAL A 273 -22.29 -24.14 4.36
CA VAL A 273 -23.27 -24.32 5.43
C VAL A 273 -23.94 -22.98 5.68
N GLN A 274 -25.22 -22.86 5.36
CA GLN A 274 -26.00 -21.69 5.74
C GLN A 274 -26.11 -21.61 7.26
N VAL A 275 -25.68 -20.48 7.82
CA VAL A 275 -25.72 -20.22 9.27
C VAL A 275 -26.79 -19.21 9.65
N TRP A 276 -27.13 -18.30 8.74
CA TRP A 276 -28.08 -17.24 8.99
C TRP A 276 -28.70 -16.74 7.67
N ALA A 277 -29.99 -16.40 7.69
CA ALA A 277 -30.73 -15.82 6.56
C ALA A 277 -31.44 -14.54 7.02
N PRO A 278 -30.72 -13.41 7.15
CA PRO A 278 -31.27 -12.15 7.63
C PRO A 278 -32.36 -11.57 6.73
N ALA A 279 -32.26 -11.79 5.42
CA ALA A 279 -33.26 -11.39 4.44
C ALA A 279 -33.44 -12.54 3.43
N PRO A 280 -34.29 -13.55 3.72
CA PRO A 280 -34.51 -14.63 2.77
C PRO A 280 -35.11 -14.09 1.47
N HIS A 281 -34.86 -14.79 0.37
CA HIS A 281 -35.40 -14.40 -0.94
C HIS A 281 -36.94 -14.44 -0.91
N PRO A 282 -37.66 -13.53 -1.58
CA PRO A 282 -39.13 -13.50 -1.56
C PRO A 282 -39.83 -14.78 -2.05
N GLN A 283 -39.10 -15.62 -2.79
CA GLN A 283 -39.59 -16.91 -3.28
C GLN A 283 -39.21 -18.09 -2.38
N ASP A 284 -38.35 -17.88 -1.39
CA ASP A 284 -38.18 -18.87 -0.33
C ASP A 284 -39.53 -18.99 0.36
N ALA A 285 -40.07 -20.20 0.39
CA ALA A 285 -41.37 -20.45 1.01
C ALA A 285 -41.41 -19.76 2.38
N ALA A 286 -42.41 -18.90 2.59
CA ALA A 286 -42.63 -18.29 3.88
C ALA A 286 -42.70 -19.44 4.90
N VAL A 287 -41.66 -19.59 5.72
CA VAL A 287 -41.73 -20.45 6.89
C VAL A 287 -42.76 -19.78 7.78
N VAL A 288 -44.00 -20.25 7.66
CA VAL A 288 -45.11 -19.88 8.53
C VAL A 288 -44.68 -20.29 9.93
N GLY A 289 -44.24 -19.31 10.71
CA GLY A 289 -44.12 -19.41 12.16
C GLY A 289 -45.49 -19.29 12.81
#